data_AF-A0A7C7EZE3-F1
#
_entry.id   AF-A0A7C7EZE3-F1
#
_cell.length_a   1.000
_cell.length_b   1.000
_cell.length_c   1.000
_cell.angle_alpha   90.00
_cell.angle_beta   90.00
_cell.angle_gamma   90.00
#
_symmetry.space_group_name_H-M   'P 1'
#
loop_
_entity.id
_entity.type
_entity.pdbx_description
1 polymer ?
#
loop_
_entity_poly.entity_id
_entity_poly.type
_entity_poly.pdbx_seq_one_letter_code
_entity_poly.pdbx_strand_id
1 'polypeptide(L)'
;MKTIRNRIITLLYVFFILFFIIAVRVGYVQVVKGEVYIDRAFKLWTRNIPVSTQRGKIFDCNGKLIVGNTLAPTVSIIPKQVKDKEYTMEKLAALLGVKKEKIAPHFQKNVSVEIIKPAGKNISLETAKKIIAADLDGVYVSSDVVRYYPYGNTLSHVLGIVGIDNQGITGVEYIYDNFLMGRPGSQNIYTDAHGNKYPNLTGTYTAPASGFDLYLTIDIDIQLTLERVLDNAAALYDPVEVFGLVMNPKTAEILAMASRPNFDLQNYQQYDQELFNRNLPIWKSFEPGSTFKIVTYAAGLEEKVFSLDERFYDSGSISIDGARIRCWKAGGHGDQDFVEVIQNSCNPGFVTIGLRLGKERLFSYIDAFGFGKKTGVDLLGESTGIVFNPDKIGNVETATSAFGQGNTVTPIQLINAANAAVNGGVLNTPHILKGFGIPGTNTLIFQQDTKFVRRVISEETSAVMRDVLERVVALGTARSAYIEGYRVGGKTGTAQIPIDGVYVPGKYILSFLGIAPMNDPRVSAYIAINQPKTSIQYGGVIVAPMLKEVLLDSLSLLDVEKQEGGIPRDSRWWVDKFLYTVDDYIGRNPKTIGFHPHYRIKIVGDGDIIIAQSPEPGQKIVQDGYVILYTD
;
A
#
# COMPACT_ATOMS: atom_id res chain seq x y z
N MET A 1 51.01 -42.78 79.22
CA MET A 1 49.58 -42.96 78.85
C MET A 1 48.84 -41.65 78.57
N LYS A 2 48.93 -40.59 79.42
CA LYS A 2 48.24 -39.30 79.19
C LYS A 2 48.58 -38.61 77.85
N THR A 3 49.84 -38.65 77.41
CA THR A 3 50.30 -38.04 76.15
C THR A 3 49.76 -38.73 74.89
N ILE A 4 49.64 -40.07 74.89
CA ILE A 4 49.05 -40.83 73.78
C ILE A 4 47.53 -40.57 73.71
N ARG A 5 46.85 -40.56 74.86
CA ARG A 5 45.41 -40.26 74.95
C ARG A 5 45.09 -38.85 74.43
N ASN A 6 45.88 -37.85 74.80
CA ASN A 6 45.67 -36.48 74.33
C ASN A 6 45.93 -36.37 72.81
N ARG A 7 46.94 -37.06 72.26
CA ARG A 7 47.20 -37.09 70.81
C ARG A 7 46.05 -37.74 70.01
N ILE A 8 45.48 -38.82 70.52
CA ILE A 8 44.32 -39.49 69.90
C ILE A 8 43.09 -38.59 69.94
N ILE A 9 42.81 -37.92 71.07
CA ILE A 9 41.69 -36.97 71.19
C ILE A 9 41.87 -35.80 70.23
N THR A 10 43.07 -35.21 70.15
CA THR A 10 43.36 -34.12 69.19
C THR A 10 43.16 -34.57 67.75
N LEU A 11 43.65 -35.76 67.36
CA LEU A 11 43.43 -36.32 66.03
C LEU A 11 41.94 -36.53 65.72
N LEU A 12 41.17 -37.02 66.70
CA LEU A 12 39.74 -37.26 66.54
C LEU A 12 38.95 -35.94 66.41
N TYR A 13 39.34 -34.89 67.14
CA TYR A 13 38.78 -33.55 66.97
C TYR A 13 39.12 -32.95 65.59
N VAL A 14 40.37 -33.10 65.12
CA VAL A 14 40.75 -32.65 63.78
C VAL A 14 39.94 -33.39 62.71
N PHE A 15 39.79 -34.72 62.85
CA PHE A 15 38.97 -35.52 61.93
C PHE A 15 37.50 -35.11 61.96
N PHE A 16 36.93 -34.87 63.15
CA PHE A 16 35.56 -34.41 63.31
C PHE A 16 35.35 -33.02 62.67
N ILE A 17 36.28 -32.08 62.86
CA ILE A 17 36.22 -30.75 62.25
C ILE A 17 36.29 -30.86 60.72
N LEU A 18 37.19 -31.68 60.18
CA LEU A 18 37.27 -31.92 58.74
C LEU A 18 35.99 -32.54 58.19
N PHE A 19 35.43 -33.54 58.87
CA PHE A 19 34.16 -34.16 58.50
C PHE A 19 33.01 -33.14 58.55
N PHE A 20 32.96 -32.31 59.59
CA PHE A 20 31.96 -31.26 59.73
C PHE A 20 32.05 -30.22 58.61
N ILE A 21 33.27 -29.79 58.23
CA ILE A 21 33.47 -28.89 57.09
C ILE A 21 32.97 -29.51 55.79
N ILE A 22 33.23 -30.80 55.55
CA ILE A 22 32.73 -31.51 54.38
C ILE A 22 31.20 -31.62 54.41
N ALA A 23 30.60 -31.98 55.56
CA ALA A 23 29.16 -32.09 55.71
C ALA A 23 28.45 -30.75 55.46
N VAL A 24 28.98 -29.66 56.03
CA VAL A 24 28.48 -28.29 55.77
C VAL A 24 28.66 -27.92 54.29
N ARG A 25 29.79 -28.29 53.67
CA ARG A 25 30.01 -28.02 52.24
C ARG A 25 29.05 -28.78 51.34
N VAL A 26 28.80 -30.06 51.62
CA VAL A 26 27.83 -30.88 50.88
C VAL A 26 26.43 -30.32 51.06
N GLY A 27 26.03 -29.98 52.30
CA GLY A 27 24.74 -29.34 52.58
C GLY A 27 24.58 -28.00 51.85
N TYR A 28 25.62 -27.17 51.83
CA TYR A 28 25.61 -25.90 51.08
C TYR A 28 25.47 -26.12 49.57
N VAL A 29 26.15 -27.13 49.01
CA VAL A 29 26.05 -27.46 47.57
C VAL A 29 24.67 -28.00 47.22
N GLN A 30 24.08 -28.87 48.05
CA GLN A 30 22.78 -29.51 47.79
C GLN A 30 21.60 -28.57 48.05
N VAL A 31 21.63 -27.79 49.13
CA VAL A 31 20.47 -26.97 49.56
C VAL A 31 20.56 -25.55 49.02
N VAL A 32 21.70 -24.85 49.21
CA VAL A 32 21.82 -23.43 48.82
C VAL A 32 22.11 -23.28 47.34
N LYS A 33 22.96 -24.15 46.78
CA LYS A 33 23.28 -24.14 45.33
C LYS A 33 22.49 -25.16 44.52
N GLY A 34 21.60 -25.93 45.16
CA GLY A 34 20.82 -26.99 44.52
C GLY A 34 20.06 -26.48 43.29
N GLU A 35 19.24 -25.44 43.46
CA GLU A 35 18.47 -24.85 42.36
C GLU A 35 19.34 -24.37 41.20
N VAL A 36 20.48 -23.72 41.50
CA VAL A 36 21.42 -23.25 40.46
C VAL A 36 22.06 -24.40 39.71
N TYR A 37 22.44 -25.48 40.39
CA TYR A 37 23.02 -26.66 39.74
C TYR A 37 21.97 -27.46 38.97
N ILE A 38 20.73 -27.52 39.46
CA ILE A 38 19.61 -28.14 38.77
C ILE A 38 19.27 -27.36 37.51
N ASP A 39 19.15 -26.02 37.55
CA ASP A 39 18.93 -25.18 36.37
C ASP A 39 20.05 -25.33 35.33
N ARG A 40 21.32 -25.34 35.76
CA ARG A 40 22.46 -25.60 34.88
C ARG A 40 22.43 -27.01 34.28
N ALA A 41 22.07 -28.02 35.07
CA ALA A 41 21.93 -29.39 34.60
C ALA A 41 20.79 -29.51 33.58
N PHE A 42 19.63 -28.89 33.84
CA PHE A 42 18.53 -28.81 32.89
C PHE A 42 18.95 -28.16 31.59
N LYS A 43 19.64 -27.01 31.61
CA LYS A 43 20.16 -26.36 30.40
C LYS A 43 21.13 -27.23 29.59
N LEU A 44 21.86 -28.13 30.25
CA LEU A 44 22.75 -29.10 29.59
C LEU A 44 22.00 -30.33 29.06
N TRP A 45 20.95 -30.76 29.76
CA TRP A 45 20.16 -31.96 29.42
C TRP A 45 19.03 -31.68 28.44
N THR A 46 18.51 -30.46 28.36
CA THR A 46 17.43 -30.09 27.43
C THR A 46 18.01 -29.48 26.17
N ARG A 47 17.66 -30.04 25.02
CA ARG A 47 17.86 -29.40 23.71
C ARG A 47 16.53 -28.82 23.27
N ASN A 48 16.48 -27.50 23.14
CA ASN A 48 15.30 -26.81 22.64
C ASN A 48 15.35 -26.76 21.11
N ILE A 49 14.44 -27.47 20.45
CA ILE A 49 14.18 -27.33 19.03
C ILE A 49 13.10 -26.25 18.88
N PRO A 50 13.42 -25.08 18.31
CA PRO A 50 12.42 -24.03 18.14
C PRO A 50 11.34 -24.51 17.17
N VAL A 51 10.09 -24.29 17.56
CA VAL A 51 8.93 -24.52 16.69
C VAL A 51 8.50 -23.15 16.18
N SER A 52 8.61 -22.97 14.86
CA SER A 52 8.27 -21.70 14.22
C SER A 52 6.81 -21.35 14.50
N THR A 53 6.57 -20.06 14.71
CA THR A 53 5.23 -19.53 14.90
C THR A 53 4.65 -19.07 13.57
N GLN A 54 3.33 -19.14 13.46
CA GLN A 54 2.64 -18.52 12.34
C GLN A 54 2.61 -17.01 12.55
N ARG A 55 2.94 -16.26 11.50
CA ARG A 55 2.67 -14.82 11.47
C ARG A 55 1.17 -14.60 11.33
N GLY A 56 0.65 -13.54 11.93
CA GLY A 56 -0.73 -13.10 11.74
C GLY A 56 -1.05 -12.91 10.26
N LYS A 57 -2.25 -13.28 9.85
CA LYS A 57 -2.72 -13.10 8.47
C LYS A 57 -3.03 -11.63 8.22
N ILE A 58 -2.97 -11.20 6.96
CA ILE A 58 -3.32 -9.84 6.55
C ILE A 58 -4.62 -9.90 5.76
N PHE A 59 -5.60 -9.09 6.14
CA PHE A 59 -6.91 -8.98 5.54
C PHE A 59 -7.17 -7.58 5.00
N ASP A 60 -8.07 -7.49 4.03
CA ASP A 60 -8.61 -6.24 3.52
C ASP A 60 -9.66 -5.65 4.49
N CYS A 61 -10.23 -4.51 4.13
CA CYS A 61 -11.21 -3.81 4.95
C CYS A 61 -12.54 -4.59 5.12
N ASN A 62 -12.82 -5.56 4.25
CA ASN A 62 -14.01 -6.41 4.21
C ASN A 62 -13.75 -7.82 4.78
N GLY A 63 -12.54 -8.11 5.27
CA GLY A 63 -12.17 -9.42 5.82
C GLY A 63 -11.72 -10.46 4.77
N LYS A 64 -11.46 -10.06 3.53
CA LYS A 64 -10.85 -10.93 2.50
C LYS A 64 -9.36 -11.10 2.76
N LEU A 65 -8.87 -12.34 2.62
CA LEU A 65 -7.48 -12.68 2.90
C LEU A 65 -6.53 -12.11 1.83
N ILE A 66 -5.65 -11.17 2.20
CA ILE A 66 -4.59 -10.63 1.33
C ILE A 66 -3.28 -11.40 1.49
N VAL A 67 -2.90 -11.77 2.71
CA VAL A 67 -1.69 -12.55 2.99
C VAL A 67 -1.99 -13.66 3.99
N GLY A 68 -1.73 -14.89 3.56
CA GLY A 68 -1.85 -16.10 4.37
C GLY A 68 -0.50 -16.71 4.72
N ASN A 69 -0.55 -17.94 5.23
CA ASN A 69 0.62 -18.77 5.49
C ASN A 69 0.43 -20.13 4.81
N THR A 70 1.49 -20.69 4.26
CA THR A 70 1.52 -22.06 3.74
C THR A 70 2.60 -22.88 4.44
N LEU A 71 2.38 -24.18 4.59
CA LEU A 71 3.33 -25.09 5.24
C LEU A 71 4.57 -25.24 4.37
N ALA A 72 5.72 -24.97 4.95
CA ALA A 72 7.03 -25.13 4.32
C ALA A 72 8.00 -25.70 5.36
N PRO A 73 8.00 -27.02 5.59
CA PRO A 73 8.80 -27.65 6.64
C PRO A 73 10.30 -27.29 6.57
N THR A 74 10.99 -27.38 7.70
CA THR A 74 12.42 -27.10 7.82
C THR A 74 13.17 -28.32 8.35
N VAL A 75 14.30 -28.64 7.73
CA VAL A 75 15.19 -29.73 8.10
C VAL A 75 16.30 -29.20 8.99
N SER A 76 16.40 -29.81 10.17
CA SER A 76 17.47 -29.57 11.14
C SER A 76 18.22 -30.85 11.41
N ILE A 77 19.49 -30.73 11.76
CA ILE A 77 20.33 -31.85 12.18
C ILE A 77 20.88 -31.62 13.57
N ILE A 78 21.12 -32.71 14.27
CA ILE A 78 21.90 -32.76 15.49
C ILE A 78 23.21 -33.47 15.14
N PRO A 79 24.31 -32.75 14.81
CA PRO A 79 25.51 -33.36 14.24
C PRO A 79 26.14 -34.47 15.10
N LYS A 80 25.95 -34.42 16.43
CA LYS A 80 26.43 -35.44 17.37
C LYS A 80 25.61 -36.74 17.37
N GLN A 81 24.37 -36.71 16.88
CA GLN A 81 23.49 -37.89 16.79
C GLN A 81 23.63 -38.64 15.46
N VAL A 82 24.26 -38.02 14.45
CA VAL A 82 24.46 -38.62 13.13
C VAL A 82 25.57 -39.67 13.23
N LYS A 83 25.20 -40.97 13.16
CA LYS A 83 26.16 -42.09 13.26
C LYS A 83 27.04 -42.18 12.01
N ASP A 84 26.41 -42.28 10.84
CA ASP A 84 27.10 -42.30 9.55
C ASP A 84 26.88 -40.95 8.84
N LYS A 85 27.86 -40.06 8.98
CA LYS A 85 27.79 -38.73 8.36
C LYS A 85 27.80 -38.81 6.84
N GLU A 86 28.56 -39.75 6.27
CA GLU A 86 28.76 -39.82 4.83
C GLU A 86 27.48 -40.28 4.12
N TYR A 87 26.88 -41.36 4.63
CA TYR A 87 25.59 -41.86 4.15
C TYR A 87 24.47 -40.84 4.34
N THR A 88 24.39 -40.23 5.53
CA THR A 88 23.35 -39.24 5.83
C THR A 88 23.47 -38.03 4.93
N MET A 89 24.68 -37.54 4.67
CA MET A 89 24.92 -36.44 3.74
C MET A 89 24.49 -36.82 2.31
N GLU A 90 24.90 -37.97 1.79
CA GLU A 90 24.50 -38.39 0.43
C GLU A 90 22.99 -38.52 0.27
N LYS A 91 22.34 -39.19 1.22
CA LYS A 91 20.90 -39.41 1.16
C LYS A 91 20.14 -38.10 1.29
N LEU A 92 20.55 -37.22 2.21
CA LEU A 92 19.89 -35.94 2.43
C LEU A 92 20.13 -34.96 1.28
N ALA A 93 21.34 -34.94 0.70
CA ALA A 93 21.65 -34.16 -0.50
C ALA A 93 20.77 -34.58 -1.69
N ALA A 94 20.61 -35.89 -1.90
CA ALA A 94 19.75 -36.44 -2.95
C ALA A 94 18.27 -36.08 -2.74
N LEU A 95 17.76 -36.18 -1.51
CA LEU A 95 16.37 -35.83 -1.18
C LEU A 95 16.09 -34.33 -1.32
N LEU A 96 17.06 -33.47 -0.98
CA LEU A 96 16.96 -32.03 -1.11
C LEU A 96 17.29 -31.52 -2.52
N GLY A 97 17.78 -32.37 -3.42
CA GLY A 97 18.15 -31.99 -4.78
C GLY A 97 19.37 -31.06 -4.85
N VAL A 98 20.27 -31.13 -3.88
CA VAL A 98 21.49 -30.30 -3.81
C VAL A 98 22.74 -31.16 -3.84
N LYS A 99 23.87 -30.56 -4.20
CA LYS A 99 25.16 -31.26 -4.12
C LYS A 99 25.61 -31.41 -2.67
N LYS A 100 26.23 -32.55 -2.36
CA LYS A 100 26.72 -32.91 -1.02
C LYS A 100 27.65 -31.85 -0.41
N GLU A 101 28.48 -31.22 -1.23
CA GLU A 101 29.44 -30.20 -0.79
C GLU A 101 28.74 -28.97 -0.19
N LYS A 102 27.50 -28.68 -0.59
CA LYS A 102 26.73 -27.58 -0.02
C LYS A 102 26.22 -27.87 1.39
N ILE A 103 26.00 -29.14 1.73
CA ILE A 103 25.47 -29.51 3.06
C ILE A 103 26.56 -29.95 4.03
N ALA A 104 27.72 -30.40 3.54
CA ALA A 104 28.83 -30.89 4.35
C ALA A 104 29.27 -29.93 5.49
N PRO A 105 29.32 -28.60 5.28
CA PRO A 105 29.68 -27.67 6.36
C PRO A 105 28.73 -27.76 7.58
N HIS A 106 27.46 -28.08 7.39
CA HIS A 106 26.48 -28.17 8.49
C HIS A 106 26.78 -29.37 9.42
N PHE A 107 27.32 -30.48 8.89
CA PHE A 107 27.65 -31.68 9.67
C PHE A 107 28.98 -31.58 10.43
N GLN A 108 29.80 -30.57 10.11
CA GLN A 108 31.10 -30.32 10.73
C GLN A 108 31.01 -29.30 11.89
N LYS A 109 29.92 -28.54 11.98
CA LYS A 109 29.71 -27.56 13.06
C LYS A 109 29.56 -28.25 14.42
N ASN A 110 30.26 -27.73 15.43
CA ASN A 110 30.14 -28.20 16.80
C ASN A 110 29.02 -27.45 17.54
N VAL A 111 27.78 -27.65 17.09
CA VAL A 111 26.57 -27.02 17.65
C VAL A 111 25.57 -28.07 18.12
N SER A 112 24.65 -27.70 19.01
CA SER A 112 23.63 -28.59 19.57
C SER A 112 22.54 -28.95 18.55
N VAL A 113 22.16 -28.00 17.70
CA VAL A 113 21.21 -28.12 16.59
C VAL A 113 21.70 -27.20 15.47
N GLU A 114 21.64 -27.67 14.23
CA GLU A 114 21.98 -26.90 13.03
C GLU A 114 20.84 -27.01 12.01
N ILE A 115 20.35 -25.87 11.52
CA ILE A 115 19.41 -25.83 10.40
C ILE A 115 20.22 -25.86 9.11
N ILE A 116 19.87 -26.72 8.16
CA ILE A 116 20.57 -26.77 6.86
C ILE A 116 20.09 -25.60 5.98
N LYS A 117 20.59 -24.38 6.23
CA LYS A 117 20.25 -23.21 5.41
C LYS A 117 21.18 -23.07 4.19
N PRO A 118 20.67 -22.69 3.01
CA PRO A 118 19.26 -22.50 2.66
C PRO A 118 18.56 -23.80 2.22
N ALA A 119 19.30 -24.86 1.89
CA ALA A 119 18.78 -26.04 1.16
C ALA A 119 17.68 -26.84 1.88
N GLY A 120 17.76 -26.92 3.20
CA GLY A 120 16.80 -27.62 4.06
C GLY A 120 15.78 -26.68 4.70
N LYS A 121 15.75 -25.39 4.36
CA LYS A 121 14.75 -24.45 4.90
C LYS A 121 13.62 -24.25 3.89
N ASN A 122 12.38 -24.18 4.39
CA ASN A 122 11.18 -23.95 3.58
C ASN A 122 11.00 -24.99 2.45
N ILE A 123 11.24 -26.27 2.74
CA ILE A 123 11.15 -27.34 1.75
C ILE A 123 9.68 -27.71 1.45
N SER A 124 9.44 -28.39 0.33
CA SER A 124 8.10 -28.88 0.00
C SER A 124 7.64 -29.95 0.99
N LEU A 125 6.32 -30.04 1.21
CA LEU A 125 5.73 -31.08 2.06
C LEU A 125 6.06 -32.50 1.56
N GLU A 126 6.14 -32.69 0.25
CA GLU A 126 6.52 -33.97 -0.36
C GLU A 126 7.97 -34.36 -0.05
N THR A 127 8.91 -33.41 -0.16
CA THR A 127 10.30 -33.63 0.24
C THR A 127 10.40 -33.92 1.74
N ALA A 128 9.64 -33.20 2.56
CA ALA A 128 9.61 -33.39 4.00
C ALA A 128 9.15 -34.80 4.40
N LYS A 129 8.06 -35.30 3.80
CA LYS A 129 7.58 -36.68 3.99
C LYS A 129 8.63 -37.72 3.62
N LYS A 130 9.35 -37.53 2.51
CA LYS A 130 10.42 -38.44 2.07
C LYS A 130 11.60 -38.46 3.05
N ILE A 131 11.96 -37.32 3.64
CA ILE A 131 13.02 -37.23 4.65
C ILE A 131 12.59 -37.91 5.95
N ILE A 132 11.34 -37.70 6.39
CA ILE A 132 10.79 -38.38 7.57
C ILE A 132 10.77 -39.90 7.35
N ALA A 133 10.33 -40.35 6.18
CA ALA A 133 10.28 -41.78 5.84
C ALA A 133 11.66 -42.44 5.69
N ALA A 134 12.72 -41.65 5.48
CA ALA A 134 14.08 -42.15 5.39
C ALA A 134 14.70 -42.47 6.76
N ASP A 135 14.08 -42.03 7.86
CA ASP A 135 14.47 -42.32 9.25
C ASP A 135 15.98 -42.16 9.53
N LEU A 136 16.53 -41.02 9.09
CA LEU A 136 17.96 -40.74 9.19
C LEU A 136 18.34 -40.31 10.62
N ASP A 137 19.34 -40.98 11.18
CA ASP A 137 19.88 -40.70 12.51
C ASP A 137 20.27 -39.21 12.67
N GLY A 138 19.69 -38.54 13.66
CA GLY A 138 20.01 -37.15 13.98
C GLY A 138 19.41 -36.11 13.03
N VAL A 139 18.55 -36.50 12.08
CA VAL A 139 17.82 -35.59 11.17
C VAL A 139 16.39 -35.40 11.68
N TYR A 140 15.95 -34.15 11.74
CA TYR A 140 14.64 -33.76 12.23
C TYR A 140 13.96 -32.83 11.23
N VAL A 141 12.66 -33.02 11.05
CA VAL A 141 11.82 -32.12 10.26
C VAL A 141 10.88 -31.40 11.21
N SER A 142 11.01 -30.08 11.30
CA SER A 142 10.09 -29.22 12.04
C SER A 142 9.06 -28.61 11.11
N SER A 143 7.85 -28.38 11.64
CA SER A 143 6.83 -27.60 10.94
C SER A 143 7.25 -26.14 10.93
N ASP A 144 7.25 -25.54 9.75
CA ASP A 144 7.50 -24.13 9.52
C ASP A 144 6.54 -23.64 8.44
N VAL A 145 6.40 -22.31 8.32
CA VAL A 145 5.49 -21.68 7.36
C VAL A 145 6.19 -20.56 6.62
N VAL A 146 5.76 -20.34 5.39
CA VAL A 146 6.11 -19.16 4.60
C VAL A 146 4.86 -18.38 4.26
N ARG A 147 5.03 -17.08 3.96
CA ARG A 147 3.93 -16.24 3.48
C ARG A 147 3.34 -16.79 2.19
N TYR A 148 2.02 -16.76 2.11
CA TYR A 148 1.25 -17.08 0.92
C TYR A 148 0.53 -15.82 0.45
N TYR A 149 0.68 -15.48 -0.83
CA TYR A 149 0.10 -14.29 -1.46
C TYR A 149 -0.92 -14.72 -2.53
N PRO A 150 -2.22 -14.82 -2.19
CA PRO A 150 -3.28 -15.23 -3.14
C PRO A 150 -3.34 -14.36 -4.40
N TYR A 151 -2.98 -13.07 -4.29
CA TYR A 151 -3.05 -12.07 -5.35
C TYR A 151 -1.69 -11.79 -6.01
N GLY A 152 -0.72 -12.70 -5.88
CA GLY A 152 0.61 -12.59 -6.50
C GLY A 152 1.36 -11.34 -6.04
N ASN A 153 1.70 -10.46 -6.99
CA ASN A 153 2.53 -9.27 -6.77
C ASN A 153 1.72 -7.99 -6.47
N THR A 154 0.40 -8.14 -6.31
CA THR A 154 -0.50 -7.04 -5.93
C THR A 154 -0.06 -6.44 -4.59
N LEU A 155 -0.13 -5.11 -4.46
CA LEU A 155 0.27 -4.38 -3.25
C LEU A 155 1.74 -4.58 -2.83
N SER A 156 2.64 -5.00 -3.73
CA SER A 156 4.01 -5.41 -3.35
C SER A 156 4.75 -4.41 -2.45
N HIS A 157 4.68 -3.11 -2.79
CA HIS A 157 5.34 -2.03 -2.05
C HIS A 157 4.67 -1.71 -0.70
N VAL A 158 3.38 -1.99 -0.58
CA VAL A 158 2.60 -1.78 0.65
C VAL A 158 2.81 -2.95 1.61
N LEU A 159 2.59 -4.18 1.12
CA LEU A 159 2.78 -5.41 1.90
C LEU A 159 4.21 -5.49 2.42
N GLY A 160 5.17 -5.25 1.51
CA GLY A 160 6.58 -5.38 1.80
C GLY A 160 7.02 -6.83 1.91
N ILE A 161 8.28 -7.01 2.29
CA ILE A 161 8.99 -8.27 2.16
C ILE A 161 9.12 -8.95 3.52
N VAL A 162 9.01 -10.28 3.53
CA VAL A 162 9.37 -11.14 4.66
C VAL A 162 10.64 -11.93 4.33
N GLY A 163 11.61 -11.90 5.24
CA GLY A 163 12.88 -12.61 5.10
C GLY A 163 12.75 -14.12 5.33
N ILE A 164 13.85 -14.84 5.09
CA ILE A 164 13.90 -16.29 5.24
C ILE A 164 13.57 -16.74 6.67
N ASP A 165 13.83 -15.91 7.69
CA ASP A 165 13.55 -16.21 9.10
C ASP A 165 12.18 -15.69 9.56
N ASN A 166 11.26 -15.45 8.62
CA ASN A 166 9.93 -14.90 8.87
C ASN A 166 9.97 -13.52 9.53
N GLN A 167 11.04 -12.74 9.38
CA GLN A 167 11.12 -11.35 9.84
C GLN A 167 10.59 -10.40 8.77
N GLY A 168 9.78 -9.41 9.14
CA GLY A 168 9.46 -8.30 8.23
C GLY A 168 10.71 -7.52 7.86
N ILE A 169 10.86 -7.15 6.59
CA ILE A 169 12.00 -6.36 6.07
C ILE A 169 11.54 -4.98 5.61
N THR A 170 10.41 -4.90 4.90
CA THR A 170 9.83 -3.64 4.40
C THR A 170 8.31 -3.62 4.56
N GLY A 171 7.67 -2.50 4.21
CA GLY A 171 6.21 -2.36 4.16
C GLY A 171 5.52 -2.60 5.51
N VAL A 172 4.25 -2.98 5.46
CA VAL A 172 3.44 -3.28 6.65
C VAL A 172 3.95 -4.51 7.40
N GLU A 173 4.60 -5.45 6.70
CA GLU A 173 5.25 -6.61 7.32
C GLU A 173 6.34 -6.21 8.32
N TYR A 174 7.11 -5.16 8.01
CA TYR A 174 8.11 -4.62 8.93
C TYR A 174 7.50 -3.72 10.00
N ILE A 175 6.61 -2.81 9.62
CA ILE A 175 6.02 -1.82 10.56
C ILE A 175 5.26 -2.52 11.68
N TYR A 176 4.51 -3.57 11.32
CA TYR A 176 3.68 -4.32 12.26
C TYR A 176 4.31 -5.67 12.64
N ASP A 177 5.62 -5.84 12.42
CA ASP A 177 6.34 -7.09 12.69
C ASP A 177 6.12 -7.58 14.13
N ASN A 178 6.13 -6.69 15.12
CA ASN A 178 5.91 -7.05 16.52
C ASN A 178 4.50 -7.60 16.83
N PHE A 179 3.49 -7.24 16.04
CA PHE A 179 2.11 -7.72 16.20
C PHE A 179 1.86 -8.95 15.35
N LEU A 180 2.40 -8.95 14.13
CA LEU A 180 2.32 -10.06 13.18
C LEU A 180 3.16 -11.25 13.65
N MET A 181 4.28 -11.02 14.31
CA MET A 181 5.13 -12.08 14.83
C MET A 181 4.50 -12.68 16.08
N GLY A 182 4.17 -13.97 15.99
CA GLY A 182 3.71 -14.73 17.13
C GLY A 182 4.83 -15.02 18.14
N ARG A 183 4.50 -15.79 19.17
CA ARG A 183 5.51 -16.31 20.11
C ARG A 183 5.95 -17.69 19.64
N PRO A 184 7.26 -17.91 19.38
CA PRO A 184 7.75 -19.22 18.98
C PRO A 184 7.47 -20.24 20.06
N GLY A 185 7.09 -21.44 19.63
CA GLY A 185 6.98 -22.61 20.49
C GLY A 185 8.34 -23.25 20.70
N SER A 186 8.39 -24.28 21.53
CA SER A 186 9.60 -25.07 21.73
C SER A 186 9.27 -26.53 21.95
N GLN A 187 10.08 -27.41 21.36
CA GLN A 187 10.10 -28.82 21.72
C GLN A 187 11.41 -29.11 22.44
N ASN A 188 11.34 -29.33 23.75
CA ASN A 188 12.50 -29.72 24.54
C ASN A 188 12.70 -31.22 24.43
N ILE A 189 13.88 -31.66 24.00
CA ILE A 189 14.26 -33.08 24.01
C ILE A 189 15.30 -33.28 25.10
N TYR A 190 15.11 -34.29 25.96
CA TYR A 190 16.10 -34.67 26.95
C TYR A 190 17.20 -35.52 26.31
N THR A 191 18.45 -35.04 26.42
CA THR A 191 19.64 -35.73 25.92
C THR A 191 20.72 -35.85 26.98
N ASP A 192 21.55 -36.88 26.86
CA ASP A 192 22.79 -36.98 27.65
C ASP A 192 23.84 -35.95 27.20
N ALA A 193 24.98 -35.89 27.90
CA ALA A 193 26.09 -34.97 27.57
C ALA A 193 26.71 -35.21 26.17
N HIS A 194 26.50 -36.39 25.59
CA HIS A 194 26.95 -36.76 24.25
C HIS A 194 25.89 -36.46 23.18
N GLY A 195 24.64 -36.24 23.58
CA GLY A 195 23.50 -35.92 22.73
C GLY A 195 22.56 -37.06 22.42
N ASN A 196 22.72 -38.23 23.03
CA ASN A 196 21.79 -39.34 22.84
C ASN A 196 20.47 -39.04 23.56
N LYS A 197 19.34 -39.44 22.97
CA LYS A 197 18.01 -39.29 23.60
C LYS A 197 17.95 -40.11 24.89
N TYR A 198 17.40 -39.54 25.96
CA TYR A 198 17.10 -40.30 27.17
C TYR A 198 15.89 -41.22 26.95
N PRO A 199 15.98 -42.53 27.22
CA PRO A 199 14.90 -43.49 26.92
C PRO A 199 13.59 -43.26 27.68
N ASN A 200 13.67 -42.69 28.89
CA ASN A 200 12.55 -42.64 29.85
C ASN A 200 12.05 -41.22 30.14
N LEU A 201 12.53 -40.21 29.41
CA LEU A 201 12.12 -38.81 29.59
C LEU A 201 11.51 -38.29 28.30
N THR A 202 10.18 -38.20 28.26
CA THR A 202 9.46 -37.50 27.20
C THR A 202 9.74 -36.01 27.29
N GLY A 203 10.07 -35.42 26.15
CA GLY A 203 10.26 -33.99 26.01
C GLY A 203 9.04 -33.16 26.38
N THR A 204 9.23 -31.88 26.74
CA THR A 204 8.14 -30.93 26.92
C THR A 204 7.89 -30.16 25.62
N TYR A 205 6.62 -30.07 25.20
CA TYR A 205 6.20 -29.30 24.04
C TYR A 205 5.46 -28.04 24.50
N THR A 206 5.97 -26.88 24.11
CA THR A 206 5.32 -25.58 24.26
C THR A 206 4.75 -25.20 22.90
N ALA A 207 3.42 -25.10 22.81
CA ALA A 207 2.77 -24.73 21.55
C ALA A 207 3.14 -23.29 21.14
N PRO A 208 3.43 -23.03 19.85
CA PRO A 208 3.58 -21.67 19.35
C PRO A 208 2.25 -20.93 19.44
N ALA A 209 2.30 -19.62 19.70
CA ALA A 209 1.13 -18.76 19.67
C ALA A 209 1.20 -17.85 18.44
N SER A 210 0.19 -17.89 17.56
CA SER A 210 0.14 -17.05 16.37
C SER A 210 0.18 -15.56 16.72
N GLY A 211 0.78 -14.76 15.84
CA GLY A 211 0.65 -13.29 15.91
C GLY A 211 -0.77 -12.85 15.58
N PHE A 212 -1.08 -11.58 15.87
CA PHE A 212 -2.38 -10.98 15.62
C PHE A 212 -2.63 -10.79 14.12
N ASP A 213 -3.87 -11.01 13.70
CA ASP A 213 -4.28 -10.73 12.32
C ASP A 213 -4.33 -9.22 12.11
N LEU A 214 -3.84 -8.75 10.96
CA LEU A 214 -3.79 -7.35 10.57
C LEU A 214 -4.90 -7.08 9.55
N TYR A 215 -5.71 -6.06 9.81
CA TYR A 215 -6.73 -5.58 8.88
C TYR A 215 -6.26 -4.27 8.29
N LEU A 216 -6.22 -4.18 6.96
CA LEU A 216 -5.88 -2.98 6.22
C LEU A 216 -7.15 -2.21 5.84
N THR A 217 -7.00 -0.92 5.55
CA THR A 217 -8.05 -0.07 4.97
C THR A 217 -8.23 -0.31 3.47
N ILE A 218 -7.30 -1.05 2.86
CA ILE A 218 -7.34 -1.49 1.47
C ILE A 218 -8.62 -2.29 1.20
N ASP A 219 -9.28 -1.97 0.09
CA ASP A 219 -10.27 -2.83 -0.52
C ASP A 219 -9.59 -3.60 -1.67
N ILE A 220 -9.57 -4.92 -1.59
CA ILE A 220 -8.79 -5.72 -2.55
C ILE A 220 -9.37 -5.65 -3.97
N ASP A 221 -10.68 -5.44 -4.14
CA ASP A 221 -11.29 -5.36 -5.46
C ASP A 221 -10.98 -4.00 -6.12
N ILE A 222 -10.99 -2.92 -5.33
CA ILE A 222 -10.51 -1.59 -5.79
C ILE A 222 -9.02 -1.66 -6.12
N GLN A 223 -8.21 -2.33 -5.31
CA GLN A 223 -6.79 -2.53 -5.58
C GLN A 223 -6.57 -3.27 -6.89
N LEU A 224 -7.24 -4.40 -7.12
CA LEU A 224 -7.08 -5.18 -8.36
C LEU A 224 -7.47 -4.36 -9.59
N THR A 225 -8.49 -3.51 -9.48
CA THR A 225 -8.85 -2.55 -10.53
C THR A 225 -7.70 -1.59 -10.81
N LEU A 226 -7.12 -0.98 -9.77
CA LEU A 226 -5.98 -0.08 -9.93
C LEU A 226 -4.78 -0.79 -10.57
N GLU A 227 -4.41 -1.98 -10.08
CA GLU A 227 -3.31 -2.79 -10.63
C GLU A 227 -3.49 -3.05 -12.13
N ARG A 228 -4.67 -3.51 -12.52
CA ARG A 228 -5.02 -3.79 -13.93
C ARG A 228 -4.91 -2.55 -14.81
N VAL A 229 -5.41 -1.40 -14.32
CA VAL A 229 -5.33 -0.12 -15.03
C VAL A 229 -3.88 0.33 -15.20
N LEU A 230 -3.04 0.16 -14.17
CA LEU A 230 -1.62 0.51 -14.26
C LEU A 230 -0.84 -0.45 -15.17
N ASP A 231 -1.14 -1.74 -15.15
CA ASP A 231 -0.54 -2.75 -16.04
C ASP A 231 -0.84 -2.46 -17.51
N ASN A 232 -2.11 -2.14 -17.82
CA ASN A 232 -2.52 -1.75 -19.16
C ASN A 232 -1.77 -0.49 -19.63
N ALA A 233 -1.60 0.50 -18.76
CA ALA A 233 -0.86 1.71 -19.08
C ALA A 233 0.64 1.46 -19.25
N ALA A 234 1.24 0.61 -18.42
CA ALA A 234 2.63 0.22 -18.57
C ALA A 234 2.88 -0.49 -19.91
N ALA A 235 1.98 -1.40 -20.30
CA ALA A 235 2.06 -2.12 -21.57
C ALA A 235 1.83 -1.21 -22.80
N LEU A 236 0.86 -0.29 -22.73
CA LEU A 236 0.49 0.56 -23.86
C LEU A 236 1.47 1.72 -24.07
N TYR A 237 1.97 2.32 -22.99
CA TYR A 237 2.74 3.56 -23.04
C TYR A 237 4.25 3.40 -22.85
N ASP A 238 4.71 2.21 -22.43
CA ASP A 238 6.10 1.91 -22.03
C ASP A 238 6.76 3.06 -21.24
N PRO A 239 6.12 3.54 -20.16
CA PRO A 239 6.63 4.68 -19.39
C PRO A 239 7.79 4.27 -18.47
N VAL A 240 8.50 5.26 -17.94
CA VAL A 240 9.52 5.01 -16.91
C VAL A 240 8.87 4.51 -15.61
N GLU A 241 7.79 5.17 -15.20
CA GLU A 241 7.01 4.76 -14.03
C GLU A 241 5.52 5.05 -14.26
N VAL A 242 4.67 4.24 -13.62
CA VAL A 242 3.24 4.52 -13.43
C VAL A 242 2.90 4.30 -11.98
N PHE A 243 2.08 5.16 -11.38
CA PHE A 243 1.65 4.97 -10.01
C PHE A 243 0.27 5.55 -9.79
N GLY A 244 -0.42 5.01 -8.78
CA GLY A 244 -1.74 5.47 -8.41
C GLY A 244 -2.07 5.20 -6.95
N LEU A 245 -3.05 5.96 -6.47
CA LEU A 245 -3.53 5.96 -5.10
C LEU A 245 -5.02 6.26 -5.11
N VAL A 246 -5.78 5.49 -4.34
CA VAL A 246 -7.22 5.69 -4.09
C VAL A 246 -7.42 5.89 -2.60
N MET A 247 -8.19 6.91 -2.23
CA MET A 247 -8.42 7.28 -0.83
C MET A 247 -9.90 7.58 -0.58
N ASN A 248 -10.32 7.38 0.66
CA ASN A 248 -11.58 7.92 1.17
C ASN A 248 -11.38 9.43 1.50
N PRO A 249 -12.10 10.36 0.85
CA PRO A 249 -11.91 11.80 1.07
C PRO A 249 -12.24 12.25 2.50
N LYS A 250 -13.10 11.54 3.23
CA LYS A 250 -13.55 11.92 4.57
C LYS A 250 -12.62 11.41 5.66
N THR A 251 -12.09 10.20 5.52
CA THR A 251 -11.28 9.52 6.57
C THR A 251 -9.79 9.52 6.27
N ALA A 252 -9.39 9.83 5.03
CA ALA A 252 -8.04 9.63 4.51
C ALA A 252 -7.55 8.16 4.58
N GLU A 253 -8.48 7.20 4.71
CA GLU A 253 -8.17 5.78 4.53
C GLU A 253 -7.66 5.53 3.11
N ILE A 254 -6.57 4.78 3.00
CA ILE A 254 -6.01 4.35 1.72
C ILE A 254 -6.75 3.09 1.26
N LEU A 255 -7.54 3.22 0.19
CA LEU A 255 -8.35 2.11 -0.34
C LEU A 255 -7.56 1.27 -1.36
N ALA A 256 -6.64 1.89 -2.10
CA ALA A 256 -5.73 1.20 -3.01
C ALA A 256 -4.45 2.02 -3.24
N MET A 257 -3.32 1.36 -3.45
CA MET A 257 -2.03 2.00 -3.72
C MET A 257 -1.14 1.06 -4.55
N ALA A 258 -0.66 1.55 -5.70
CA ALA A 258 0.15 0.74 -6.61
C ALA A 258 1.24 1.55 -7.33
N SER A 259 2.30 0.86 -7.74
CA SER A 259 3.42 1.40 -8.50
C SER A 259 3.89 0.42 -9.57
N ARG A 260 4.40 0.95 -10.68
CA ARG A 260 5.11 0.24 -11.74
C ARG A 260 6.44 0.94 -12.03
N PRO A 261 7.55 0.18 -12.17
CA PRO A 261 7.65 -1.29 -12.02
C PRO A 261 7.33 -1.78 -10.59
N ASN A 262 6.91 -3.05 -10.47
CA ASN A 262 6.72 -3.76 -9.20
C ASN A 262 7.66 -4.98 -9.12
N PHE A 263 7.56 -5.75 -8.05
CA PHE A 263 8.45 -6.88 -7.78
C PHE A 263 7.67 -8.06 -7.22
N ASP A 264 8.27 -9.25 -7.36
CA ASP A 264 7.74 -10.49 -6.79
C ASP A 264 8.03 -10.54 -5.29
N LEU A 265 6.97 -10.66 -4.48
CA LEU A 265 7.03 -10.71 -3.02
C LEU A 265 7.73 -11.97 -2.49
N GLN A 266 7.68 -13.08 -3.23
CA GLN A 266 8.34 -14.34 -2.89
C GLN A 266 9.78 -14.38 -3.39
N ASN A 267 10.04 -13.79 -4.56
CA ASN A 267 11.35 -13.80 -5.24
C ASN A 267 12.06 -12.44 -5.22
N TYR A 268 11.88 -11.66 -4.16
CA TYR A 268 12.35 -10.28 -4.07
C TYR A 268 13.88 -10.13 -4.23
N GLN A 269 14.67 -11.17 -3.93
CA GLN A 269 16.13 -11.11 -4.08
C GLN A 269 16.60 -11.00 -5.54
N GLN A 270 15.70 -11.20 -6.50
CA GLN A 270 15.98 -11.02 -7.93
C GLN A 270 15.90 -9.56 -8.39
N TYR A 271 15.44 -8.66 -7.51
CA TYR A 271 15.19 -7.27 -7.82
C TYR A 271 16.15 -6.35 -7.05
N ASP A 272 16.41 -5.17 -7.63
CA ASP A 272 17.23 -4.14 -6.99
C ASP A 272 16.57 -3.60 -5.72
N GLN A 273 17.39 -3.32 -4.70
CA GLN A 273 16.90 -2.77 -3.43
C GLN A 273 16.20 -1.42 -3.60
N GLU A 274 16.60 -0.66 -4.61
CA GLU A 274 15.99 0.62 -4.94
C GLU A 274 14.51 0.48 -5.30
N LEU A 275 14.14 -0.61 -5.99
CA LEU A 275 12.78 -0.85 -6.45
C LEU A 275 11.83 -1.06 -5.27
N PHE A 276 12.13 -2.02 -4.40
CA PHE A 276 11.21 -2.38 -3.32
C PHE A 276 11.24 -1.42 -2.12
N ASN A 277 12.24 -0.52 -2.03
CA ASN A 277 12.29 0.53 -1.02
C ASN A 277 11.55 1.81 -1.43
N ARG A 278 11.08 1.92 -2.68
CA ARG A 278 10.45 3.14 -3.22
C ARG A 278 8.99 2.92 -3.57
N ASN A 279 8.12 3.10 -2.59
CA ASN A 279 6.69 3.18 -2.82
C ASN A 279 6.33 4.56 -3.42
N LEU A 280 6.15 4.63 -4.75
CA LEU A 280 6.11 5.91 -5.49
C LEU A 280 5.03 6.89 -4.99
N PRO A 281 3.79 6.47 -4.65
CA PRO A 281 2.75 7.32 -4.06
C PRO A 281 3.15 8.12 -2.81
N ILE A 282 4.14 7.64 -2.03
CA ILE A 282 4.60 8.30 -0.80
C ILE A 282 6.06 8.80 -0.89
N TRP A 283 6.84 8.22 -1.80
CA TRP A 283 8.27 8.51 -1.94
C TRP A 283 8.56 9.54 -3.04
N LYS A 284 7.91 9.41 -4.20
CA LYS A 284 8.27 10.20 -5.39
C LYS A 284 7.88 11.67 -5.17
N SER A 285 8.87 12.55 -5.26
CA SER A 285 8.66 14.01 -5.23
C SER A 285 8.76 14.56 -6.66
N PHE A 286 7.78 15.37 -7.04
CA PHE A 286 7.70 15.98 -8.37
C PHE A 286 6.94 17.30 -8.31
N GLU A 287 7.13 18.15 -9.32
CA GLU A 287 6.30 19.36 -9.44
C GLU A 287 4.86 18.97 -9.81
N PRO A 288 3.86 19.32 -8.99
CA PRO A 288 2.48 18.90 -9.23
C PRO A 288 1.86 19.54 -10.49
N GLY A 289 2.37 20.71 -10.88
CA GLY A 289 1.80 21.51 -11.96
C GLY A 289 0.33 21.83 -11.69
N SER A 290 -0.51 21.73 -12.73
CA SER A 290 -1.89 22.21 -12.67
C SER A 290 -2.81 21.52 -11.65
N THR A 291 -2.46 20.38 -11.08
CA THR A 291 -3.24 19.78 -9.97
C THR A 291 -3.16 20.62 -8.71
N PHE A 292 -2.05 21.33 -8.48
CA PHE A 292 -1.85 22.22 -7.34
C PHE A 292 -2.78 23.42 -7.33
N LYS A 293 -3.32 23.79 -8.49
CA LYS A 293 -4.28 24.89 -8.65
C LYS A 293 -5.50 24.73 -7.75
N ILE A 294 -5.88 23.50 -7.37
CA ILE A 294 -6.93 23.24 -6.39
C ILE A 294 -6.64 23.99 -5.07
N VAL A 295 -5.39 23.92 -4.60
CA VAL A 295 -4.93 24.51 -3.34
C VAL A 295 -4.92 26.03 -3.43
N THR A 296 -4.33 26.59 -4.49
CA THR A 296 -4.26 28.04 -4.70
C THR A 296 -5.65 28.65 -4.89
N TYR A 297 -6.55 27.96 -5.60
CA TYR A 297 -7.92 28.44 -5.79
C TYR A 297 -8.70 28.43 -4.48
N ALA A 298 -8.61 27.34 -3.70
CA ALA A 298 -9.25 27.23 -2.40
C ALA A 298 -8.76 28.32 -1.42
N ALA A 299 -7.44 28.57 -1.38
CA ALA A 299 -6.87 29.64 -0.58
C ALA A 299 -7.37 31.03 -1.03
N GLY A 300 -7.44 31.26 -2.35
CA GLY A 300 -7.94 32.53 -2.89
C GLY A 300 -9.42 32.79 -2.60
N LEU A 301 -10.26 31.73 -2.63
CA LEU A 301 -11.66 31.81 -2.22
C LEU A 301 -11.81 32.10 -0.72
N GLU A 302 -11.06 31.37 0.12
CA GLU A 302 -11.12 31.52 1.58
C GLU A 302 -10.72 32.95 2.00
N GLU A 303 -9.66 33.48 1.38
CA GLU A 303 -9.17 34.84 1.61
C GLU A 303 -9.96 35.92 0.84
N LYS A 304 -10.95 35.52 0.04
CA LYS A 304 -11.82 36.40 -0.76
C LYS A 304 -11.04 37.37 -1.66
N VAL A 305 -9.95 36.90 -2.25
CA VAL A 305 -9.10 37.73 -3.13
C VAL A 305 -9.62 37.84 -4.57
N PHE A 306 -10.69 37.10 -4.88
CA PHE A 306 -11.47 37.21 -6.11
C PHE A 306 -12.92 36.81 -5.83
N SER A 307 -13.82 37.18 -6.75
CA SER A 307 -15.19 36.66 -6.80
C SER A 307 -15.38 35.76 -8.02
N LEU A 308 -16.29 34.79 -7.94
CA LEU A 308 -16.46 33.78 -8.99
C LEU A 308 -16.83 34.38 -10.35
N ASP A 309 -17.61 35.47 -10.34
CA ASP A 309 -18.11 36.23 -11.49
C ASP A 309 -17.20 37.39 -11.92
N GLU A 310 -16.10 37.62 -11.20
CA GLU A 310 -15.10 38.62 -11.57
C GLU A 310 -14.51 38.28 -12.94
N ARG A 311 -14.51 39.26 -13.86
CA ARG A 311 -13.94 39.08 -15.20
C ARG A 311 -12.42 39.22 -15.19
N PHE A 312 -11.78 38.34 -15.94
CA PHE A 312 -10.34 38.26 -16.13
C PHE A 312 -10.03 38.05 -17.61
N TYR A 313 -9.15 38.89 -18.16
CA TYR A 313 -8.74 38.80 -19.56
C TYR A 313 -7.37 38.12 -19.70
N ASP A 314 -7.35 36.91 -20.26
CA ASP A 314 -6.13 36.17 -20.58
C ASP A 314 -5.60 36.51 -21.98
N SER A 315 -4.55 37.33 -22.04
CA SER A 315 -3.83 37.69 -23.27
C SER A 315 -2.84 36.61 -23.76
N GLY A 316 -2.78 35.46 -23.08
CA GLY A 316 -1.91 34.32 -23.40
C GLY A 316 -0.58 34.30 -22.64
N SER A 317 -0.21 35.39 -21.96
CA SER A 317 0.92 35.42 -21.04
C SER A 317 0.83 36.58 -20.06
N ILE A 318 1.48 36.44 -18.91
CA ILE A 318 1.67 37.51 -17.93
C ILE A 318 3.17 37.72 -17.67
N SER A 319 3.59 38.98 -17.54
CA SER A 319 5.00 39.33 -17.25
C SER A 319 5.12 39.79 -15.80
N ILE A 320 5.95 39.10 -15.02
CA ILE A 320 6.22 39.39 -13.60
C ILE A 320 7.72 39.59 -13.44
N ASP A 321 8.15 40.77 -12.96
CA ASP A 321 9.56 41.11 -12.72
C ASP A 321 10.50 40.73 -13.88
N GLY A 322 10.05 40.92 -15.13
CA GLY A 322 10.80 40.61 -16.35
C GLY A 322 10.69 39.14 -16.83
N ALA A 323 10.15 38.24 -16.02
CA ALA A 323 9.86 36.86 -16.40
C ALA A 323 8.50 36.74 -17.09
N ARG A 324 8.45 36.07 -18.25
CA ARG A 324 7.22 35.86 -19.02
C ARG A 324 6.63 34.48 -18.77
N ILE A 325 5.50 34.41 -18.09
CA ILE A 325 4.77 33.17 -17.79
C ILE A 325 3.68 32.99 -18.84
N ARG A 326 3.71 31.87 -19.57
CA ARG A 326 2.79 31.60 -20.68
C ARG A 326 1.59 30.78 -20.23
N CYS A 327 0.46 31.03 -20.87
CA CYS A 327 -0.67 30.13 -20.86
C CYS A 327 -0.43 28.95 -21.81
N TRP A 328 -1.08 27.81 -21.56
CA TRP A 328 -0.94 26.63 -22.41
C TRP A 328 -1.68 26.79 -23.75
N LYS A 329 -2.73 27.62 -23.78
CA LYS A 329 -3.47 27.98 -24.99
C LYS A 329 -2.79 29.15 -25.71
N ALA A 330 -2.34 28.92 -26.93
CA ALA A 330 -1.78 29.97 -27.78
C ALA A 330 -2.83 31.06 -28.05
N GLY A 331 -2.45 32.34 -27.90
CA GLY A 331 -3.36 33.48 -28.02
C GLY A 331 -4.21 33.76 -26.78
N GLY A 332 -4.09 32.95 -25.72
CA GLY A 332 -4.83 33.13 -24.48
C GLY A 332 -6.27 32.64 -24.55
N HIS A 333 -6.95 32.69 -23.41
CA HIS A 333 -8.35 32.32 -23.31
C HIS A 333 -9.33 33.47 -23.54
N GLY A 334 -8.85 34.73 -23.66
CA GLY A 334 -9.71 35.90 -23.82
C GLY A 334 -10.40 36.27 -22.51
N ASP A 335 -11.60 36.84 -22.60
CA ASP A 335 -12.38 37.27 -21.44
C ASP A 335 -13.06 36.06 -20.76
N GLN A 336 -12.78 35.87 -19.47
CA GLN A 336 -13.22 34.72 -18.68
C GLN A 336 -13.64 35.17 -17.27
N ASP A 337 -14.49 34.41 -16.59
CA ASP A 337 -14.67 34.56 -15.14
C ASP A 337 -13.70 33.65 -14.35
N PHE A 338 -13.68 33.75 -13.02
CA PHE A 338 -12.79 32.93 -12.20
C PHE A 338 -13.23 31.45 -12.10
N VAL A 339 -14.48 31.10 -12.46
CA VAL A 339 -14.88 29.69 -12.64
C VAL A 339 -14.23 29.13 -13.91
N GLU A 340 -14.23 29.91 -14.98
CA GLU A 340 -13.60 29.59 -16.26
C GLU A 340 -12.07 29.53 -16.15
N VAL A 341 -11.44 30.34 -15.28
CA VAL A 341 -9.98 30.32 -15.04
C VAL A 341 -9.51 28.95 -14.58
N ILE A 342 -10.19 28.33 -13.61
CA ILE A 342 -9.84 26.98 -13.13
C ILE A 342 -10.30 25.90 -14.10
N GLN A 343 -11.48 26.04 -14.72
CA GLN A 343 -11.99 25.14 -15.76
C GLN A 343 -11.01 24.98 -16.94
N ASN A 344 -10.50 26.10 -17.44
CA ASN A 344 -9.55 26.17 -18.55
C ASN A 344 -8.09 26.05 -18.10
N SER A 345 -7.83 25.98 -16.79
CA SER A 345 -6.48 25.88 -16.24
C SER A 345 -5.58 27.05 -16.70
N CYS A 346 -6.10 28.28 -16.70
CA CYS A 346 -5.41 29.49 -17.18
C CYS A 346 -4.25 29.88 -16.25
N ASN A 347 -2.99 29.72 -16.67
CA ASN A 347 -1.83 30.05 -15.82
C ASN A 347 -1.81 31.54 -15.40
N PRO A 348 -2.02 32.52 -16.29
CA PRO A 348 -2.10 33.92 -15.90
C PRO A 348 -3.13 34.21 -14.79
N GLY A 349 -4.32 33.61 -14.84
CA GLY A 349 -5.31 33.78 -13.77
C GLY A 349 -4.83 33.27 -12.42
N PHE A 350 -4.15 32.12 -12.37
CA PHE A 350 -3.55 31.59 -11.14
C PHE A 350 -2.38 32.42 -10.63
N VAL A 351 -1.57 32.99 -11.53
CA VAL A 351 -0.55 33.98 -11.15
C VAL A 351 -1.21 35.18 -10.48
N THR A 352 -2.31 35.69 -11.03
CA THR A 352 -3.07 36.79 -10.43
C THR A 352 -3.58 36.43 -9.03
N ILE A 353 -4.16 35.23 -8.84
CA ILE A 353 -4.60 34.77 -7.51
C ILE A 353 -3.41 34.72 -6.53
N GLY A 354 -2.30 34.11 -6.94
CA GLY A 354 -1.10 33.97 -6.12
C GLY A 354 -0.51 35.32 -5.69
N LEU A 355 -0.46 36.29 -6.59
CA LEU A 355 0.02 37.63 -6.29
C LEU A 355 -0.94 38.43 -5.40
N ARG A 356 -2.26 38.24 -5.56
CA ARG A 356 -3.26 38.86 -4.67
C ARG A 356 -3.25 38.29 -3.26
N LEU A 357 -3.00 36.97 -3.12
CA LEU A 357 -2.76 36.35 -1.82
C LEU A 357 -1.48 36.90 -1.18
N GLY A 358 -0.45 37.15 -1.99
CA GLY A 358 0.89 37.45 -1.53
C GLY A 358 1.62 36.20 -1.04
N LYS A 359 2.95 36.31 -0.91
CA LYS A 359 3.81 35.18 -0.57
C LYS A 359 3.49 34.61 0.81
N GLU A 360 3.20 35.45 1.80
CA GLU A 360 2.98 35.04 3.18
C GLU A 360 1.73 34.16 3.30
N ARG A 361 0.61 34.60 2.72
CA ARG A 361 -0.64 33.83 2.76
C ARG A 361 -0.56 32.59 1.90
N LEU A 362 -0.04 32.70 0.67
CA LEU A 362 0.09 31.54 -0.22
C LEU A 362 0.88 30.43 0.48
N PHE A 363 2.07 30.72 1.00
CA PHE A 363 2.90 29.70 1.66
C PHE A 363 2.34 29.22 2.99
N SER A 364 1.59 30.06 3.72
CA SER A 364 0.82 29.62 4.90
C SER A 364 -0.21 28.55 4.53
N TYR A 365 -0.96 28.74 3.44
CA TYR A 365 -1.91 27.72 2.97
C TYR A 365 -1.20 26.47 2.45
N ILE A 366 -0.07 26.61 1.74
CA ILE A 366 0.73 25.46 1.31
C ILE A 366 1.14 24.59 2.53
N ASP A 367 1.59 25.22 3.62
CA ASP A 367 1.88 24.52 4.88
C ASP A 367 0.62 23.92 5.52
N ALA A 368 -0.48 24.68 5.55
CA ALA A 368 -1.74 24.26 6.18
C ALA A 368 -2.37 23.06 5.48
N PHE A 369 -2.27 22.96 4.15
CA PHE A 369 -2.66 21.79 3.36
C PHE A 369 -1.70 20.60 3.52
N GLY A 370 -0.59 20.76 4.23
CA GLY A 370 0.32 19.67 4.62
C GLY A 370 1.51 19.44 3.68
N PHE A 371 1.78 20.35 2.75
CA PHE A 371 2.94 20.21 1.85
C PHE A 371 4.26 20.56 2.57
N GLY A 372 5.36 19.99 2.08
CA GLY A 372 6.70 20.21 2.66
C GLY A 372 6.96 19.44 3.96
N LYS A 373 6.00 18.62 4.41
CA LYS A 373 6.10 17.80 5.63
C LYS A 373 5.58 16.39 5.37
N LYS A 374 6.02 15.44 6.19
CA LYS A 374 5.47 14.08 6.18
C LYS A 374 3.99 14.13 6.57
N THR A 375 3.13 13.45 5.83
CA THR A 375 1.70 13.30 6.13
C THR A 375 1.47 12.49 7.40
N GLY A 376 2.43 11.63 7.75
CA GLY A 376 2.33 10.73 8.89
C GLY A 376 1.65 9.40 8.56
N VAL A 377 1.57 9.05 7.27
CA VAL A 377 1.13 7.72 6.83
C VAL A 377 1.96 6.64 7.50
N ASP A 378 1.30 5.56 7.89
CA ASP A 378 1.86 4.38 8.53
C ASP A 378 2.58 3.45 7.52
N LEU A 379 3.43 4.06 6.68
CA LEU A 379 4.29 3.41 5.70
C LEU A 379 5.72 3.97 5.76
N LEU A 380 6.72 3.15 5.42
CA LEU A 380 8.12 3.56 5.43
C LEU A 380 8.48 4.36 4.17
N GLY A 381 9.50 5.22 4.28
CA GLY A 381 10.10 5.88 3.11
C GLY A 381 9.34 7.10 2.60
N GLU A 382 8.43 7.67 3.39
CA GLU A 382 7.74 8.91 3.02
C GLU A 382 8.72 10.09 2.81
N SER A 383 8.59 10.74 1.65
CA SER A 383 9.30 11.99 1.32
C SER A 383 8.48 13.22 1.73
N THR A 384 9.16 14.33 1.98
CA THR A 384 8.52 15.61 2.34
C THR A 384 8.20 16.49 1.13
N GLY A 385 8.81 16.20 -0.03
CA GLY A 385 8.91 17.17 -1.12
C GLY A 385 9.83 18.35 -0.74
N ILE A 386 9.84 19.37 -1.59
CA ILE A 386 10.64 20.60 -1.44
C ILE A 386 9.72 21.79 -1.70
N VAL A 387 9.53 22.62 -0.68
CA VAL A 387 8.76 23.87 -0.78
C VAL A 387 9.73 25.03 -0.61
N PHE A 388 9.58 26.08 -1.40
CA PHE A 388 10.41 27.28 -1.27
C PHE A 388 10.31 27.90 0.13
N ASN A 389 11.41 28.52 0.56
CA ASN A 389 11.41 29.33 1.76
C ASN A 389 10.85 30.74 1.41
N PRO A 390 9.73 31.18 2.02
CA PRO A 390 9.09 32.47 1.73
C PRO A 390 10.00 33.70 1.97
N ASP A 391 11.06 33.56 2.77
CA ASP A 391 12.03 34.63 3.04
C ASP A 391 13.06 34.80 1.92
N LYS A 392 13.18 33.81 1.03
CA LYS A 392 14.21 33.74 -0.03
C LYS A 392 13.65 33.85 -1.44
N ILE A 393 12.38 34.22 -1.57
CA ILE A 393 11.67 34.28 -2.86
C ILE A 393 11.08 35.65 -3.14
N GLY A 394 10.89 35.97 -4.43
CA GLY A 394 10.21 37.15 -4.93
C GLY A 394 8.85 36.83 -5.55
N ASN A 395 8.35 37.76 -6.38
CA ASN A 395 7.04 37.61 -7.02
C ASN A 395 7.05 36.53 -8.11
N VAL A 396 8.19 36.30 -8.77
CA VAL A 396 8.31 35.27 -9.82
C VAL A 396 8.10 33.89 -9.23
N GLU A 397 8.78 33.54 -8.14
CA GLU A 397 8.63 32.24 -7.49
C GLU A 397 7.25 32.10 -6.80
N THR A 398 6.70 33.21 -6.29
CA THR A 398 5.31 33.24 -5.78
C THR A 398 4.33 32.92 -6.91
N ALA A 399 4.52 33.52 -8.08
CA ALA A 399 3.72 33.29 -9.27
C ALA A 399 3.82 31.84 -9.78
N THR A 400 5.03 31.27 -9.86
CA THR A 400 5.21 29.88 -10.30
C THR A 400 4.64 28.87 -9.30
N SER A 401 4.79 29.15 -8.00
CA SER A 401 4.20 28.34 -6.93
C SER A 401 2.68 28.27 -7.04
N ALA A 402 2.02 29.38 -7.43
CA ALA A 402 0.56 29.48 -7.55
C ALA A 402 -0.07 28.56 -8.61
N PHE A 403 0.72 28.04 -9.56
CA PHE A 403 0.25 27.03 -10.51
C PHE A 403 1.05 25.71 -10.46
N GLY A 404 1.78 25.49 -9.36
CA GLY A 404 2.42 24.22 -9.04
C GLY A 404 3.78 23.98 -9.69
N GLN A 405 4.53 25.04 -10.02
CA GLN A 405 5.92 24.97 -10.46
C GLN A 405 6.88 25.54 -9.40
N GLY A 406 8.09 24.99 -9.31
CA GLY A 406 9.11 25.38 -8.32
C GLY A 406 8.98 24.74 -6.94
N ASN A 407 7.81 24.20 -6.58
CA ASN A 407 7.64 23.35 -5.41
C ASN A 407 7.44 21.90 -5.86
N THR A 408 8.03 20.94 -5.13
CA THR A 408 7.79 19.52 -5.34
C THR A 408 7.00 18.92 -4.19
N VAL A 409 6.09 18.01 -4.52
CA VAL A 409 5.17 17.36 -3.58
C VAL A 409 5.14 15.85 -3.84
N THR A 410 4.61 15.08 -2.89
CA THR A 410 4.31 13.65 -3.10
C THR A 410 2.86 13.45 -3.53
N PRO A 411 2.53 12.34 -4.22
CA PRO A 411 1.16 12.03 -4.62
C PRO A 411 0.18 11.99 -3.44
N ILE A 412 0.61 11.40 -2.32
CA ILE A 412 -0.20 11.32 -1.10
C ILE A 412 -0.49 12.69 -0.48
N GLN A 413 0.47 13.62 -0.48
CA GLN A 413 0.22 15.01 -0.04
C GLN A 413 -0.81 15.68 -0.94
N LEU A 414 -0.66 15.52 -2.26
CA LEU A 414 -1.50 16.18 -3.25
C LEU A 414 -2.96 15.72 -3.18
N ILE A 415 -3.20 14.41 -3.13
CA ILE A 415 -4.57 13.86 -3.03
C ILE A 415 -5.21 14.21 -1.67
N ASN A 416 -4.44 14.19 -0.57
CA ASN A 416 -4.96 14.52 0.75
C ASN A 416 -5.33 16.00 0.85
N ALA A 417 -4.54 16.90 0.26
CA ALA A 417 -4.87 18.32 0.16
C ALA A 417 -6.12 18.56 -0.70
N ALA A 418 -6.27 17.84 -1.82
CA ALA A 418 -7.47 17.95 -2.64
C ALA A 418 -8.72 17.41 -1.92
N ASN A 419 -8.58 16.32 -1.15
CA ASN A 419 -9.65 15.81 -0.28
C ASN A 419 -10.07 16.87 0.75
N ALA A 420 -9.10 17.49 1.42
CA ALA A 420 -9.36 18.58 2.37
C ALA A 420 -10.12 19.76 1.70
N ALA A 421 -9.81 20.07 0.44
CA ALA A 421 -10.51 21.13 -0.28
C ALA A 421 -12.00 20.82 -0.54
N VAL A 422 -12.41 19.56 -0.54
CA VAL A 422 -13.80 19.14 -0.88
C VAL A 422 -14.53 18.39 0.24
N ASN A 423 -13.92 18.15 1.40
CA ASN A 423 -14.55 17.37 2.49
C ASN A 423 -15.02 18.24 3.67
N GLY A 424 -15.28 19.53 3.44
CA GLY A 424 -15.58 20.50 4.50
C GLY A 424 -14.34 21.21 5.05
N GLY A 425 -13.20 21.11 4.35
CA GLY A 425 -11.97 21.80 4.74
C GLY A 425 -11.07 21.01 5.67
N VAL A 426 -11.33 19.73 5.92
CA VAL A 426 -10.66 18.95 6.98
C VAL A 426 -9.48 18.15 6.41
N LEU A 427 -8.28 18.41 6.92
CA LEU A 427 -7.10 17.61 6.63
C LEU A 427 -6.96 16.50 7.69
N ASN A 428 -6.89 15.26 7.24
CA ASN A 428 -6.70 14.07 8.08
C ASN A 428 -5.37 13.38 7.78
N THR A 429 -4.86 12.58 8.72
CA THR A 429 -3.67 11.75 8.49
C THR A 429 -4.05 10.54 7.63
N PRO A 430 -3.42 10.34 6.46
CA PRO A 430 -3.63 9.13 5.67
C PRO A 430 -3.17 7.88 6.43
N HIS A 431 -3.87 6.77 6.28
CA HIS A 431 -3.51 5.53 6.99
C HIS A 431 -3.96 4.26 6.25
N ILE A 432 -3.18 3.18 6.43
CA ILE A 432 -3.42 1.86 5.87
C ILE A 432 -3.86 0.83 6.90
N LEU A 433 -3.53 1.00 8.18
CA LEU A 433 -4.00 0.16 9.26
C LEU A 433 -5.46 0.44 9.57
N LYS A 434 -6.32 -0.58 9.48
CA LYS A 434 -7.69 -0.55 9.99
C LYS A 434 -7.77 -1.08 11.41
N GLY A 435 -7.01 -2.13 11.73
CA GLY A 435 -7.02 -2.71 13.07
C GLY A 435 -6.25 -4.02 13.21
N PHE A 436 -6.26 -4.57 14.43
CA PHE A 436 -5.71 -5.89 14.75
C PHE A 436 -6.82 -6.79 15.28
N GLY A 437 -6.79 -8.08 14.91
CA GLY A 437 -7.75 -9.07 15.36
C GLY A 437 -7.11 -10.32 15.96
N ILE A 438 -7.89 -11.05 16.75
CA ILE A 438 -7.47 -12.35 17.30
C ILE A 438 -7.61 -13.42 16.20
N PRO A 439 -6.53 -14.18 15.92
CA PRO A 439 -6.54 -15.21 14.89
C PRO A 439 -7.71 -16.19 15.02
N GLY A 440 -8.45 -16.37 13.93
CA GLY A 440 -9.55 -17.33 13.84
C GLY A 440 -10.86 -16.93 14.52
N THR A 441 -10.98 -15.72 15.07
CA THR A 441 -12.20 -15.25 15.76
C THR A 441 -12.93 -14.12 15.05
N ASN A 442 -12.32 -13.49 14.03
CA ASN A 442 -12.79 -12.26 13.37
C ASN A 442 -13.06 -11.08 14.32
N THR A 443 -12.65 -11.17 15.59
CA THR A 443 -12.83 -10.10 16.58
C THR A 443 -11.63 -9.16 16.55
N LEU A 444 -11.90 -7.87 16.29
CA LEU A 444 -10.89 -6.81 16.43
C LEU A 444 -10.62 -6.52 17.90
N ILE A 445 -9.35 -6.44 18.27
CA ILE A 445 -8.87 -5.99 19.59
C ILE A 445 -8.41 -4.53 19.57
N PHE A 446 -8.20 -4.00 18.38
CA PHE A 446 -7.82 -2.61 18.14
C PHE A 446 -8.39 -2.19 16.79
N GLN A 447 -8.97 -0.99 16.75
CA GLN A 447 -9.39 -0.33 15.52
C GLN A 447 -8.73 1.04 15.48
N GLN A 448 -8.17 1.39 14.32
CA GLN A 448 -7.55 2.68 14.08
C GLN A 448 -8.65 3.70 13.78
N ASP A 449 -8.69 4.77 14.58
CA ASP A 449 -9.57 5.90 14.32
C ASP A 449 -8.95 6.87 13.30
N THR A 450 -9.82 7.58 12.57
CA THR A 450 -9.41 8.70 11.72
C THR A 450 -8.75 9.78 12.57
N LYS A 451 -7.52 10.16 12.20
CA LYS A 451 -6.76 11.18 12.93
C LYS A 451 -6.93 12.55 12.27
N PHE A 452 -7.72 13.40 12.93
CA PHE A 452 -7.86 14.81 12.58
C PHE A 452 -6.53 15.56 12.74
N VAL A 453 -6.14 16.32 11.70
CA VAL A 453 -4.96 17.20 11.76
C VAL A 453 -5.41 18.64 12.02
N ARG A 454 -6.21 19.21 11.11
CA ARG A 454 -6.73 20.58 11.20
C ARG A 454 -7.84 20.82 10.17
N ARG A 455 -8.57 21.93 10.33
CA ARG A 455 -9.40 22.51 9.27
C ARG A 455 -8.60 23.60 8.55
N VAL A 456 -8.45 23.49 7.23
CA VAL A 456 -7.63 24.35 6.38
C VAL A 456 -8.44 25.49 5.75
N ILE A 457 -9.67 25.21 5.35
CA ILE A 457 -10.62 26.17 4.78
C ILE A 457 -12.00 25.98 5.43
N SER A 458 -12.89 26.95 5.27
CA SER A 458 -14.27 26.86 5.74
C SER A 458 -15.07 25.79 4.98
N GLU A 459 -16.19 25.35 5.59
CA GLU A 459 -17.10 24.41 4.95
C GLU A 459 -17.77 25.02 3.71
N GLU A 460 -18.06 26.32 3.79
CA GLU A 460 -18.61 27.14 2.72
C GLU A 460 -17.66 27.19 1.52
N THR A 461 -16.38 27.52 1.74
CA THR A 461 -15.37 27.49 0.67
C THR A 461 -15.24 26.08 0.09
N SER A 462 -15.26 25.04 0.94
CA SER A 462 -15.21 23.65 0.48
C SER A 462 -16.42 23.26 -0.37
N ALA A 463 -17.62 23.78 -0.06
CA ALA A 463 -18.81 23.58 -0.87
C ALA A 463 -18.70 24.25 -2.25
N VAL A 464 -18.15 25.46 -2.32
CA VAL A 464 -17.86 26.14 -3.60
C VAL A 464 -16.82 25.36 -4.41
N MET A 465 -15.76 24.86 -3.76
CA MET A 465 -14.74 24.03 -4.41
C MET A 465 -15.34 22.77 -5.07
N ARG A 466 -16.32 22.13 -4.44
CA ARG A 466 -17.02 20.97 -5.02
C ARG A 466 -17.72 21.30 -6.34
N ASP A 467 -18.48 22.40 -6.38
CA ASP A 467 -19.17 22.86 -7.60
C ASP A 467 -18.17 23.22 -8.71
N VAL A 468 -17.14 23.98 -8.36
CA VAL A 468 -16.14 24.45 -9.31
C VAL A 468 -15.34 23.29 -9.90
N LEU A 469 -14.92 22.31 -9.09
CA LEU A 469 -14.16 21.15 -9.57
C LEU A 469 -15.02 20.18 -10.38
N GLU A 470 -16.32 20.08 -10.12
CA GLU A 470 -17.25 19.36 -11.00
C GLU A 470 -17.31 20.00 -12.39
N ARG A 471 -17.38 21.33 -12.47
CA ARG A 471 -17.34 22.05 -13.76
C ARG A 471 -16.06 21.80 -14.54
N VAL A 472 -14.92 21.62 -13.88
CA VAL A 472 -13.65 21.26 -14.57
C VAL A 472 -13.80 19.95 -15.36
N VAL A 473 -14.52 18.98 -14.82
CA VAL A 473 -14.77 17.68 -15.47
C VAL A 473 -15.92 17.79 -16.46
N ALA A 474 -17.06 18.39 -16.09
CA ALA A 474 -18.23 18.46 -16.96
C ALA A 474 -18.02 19.37 -18.19
N LEU A 475 -17.34 20.51 -18.01
CA LEU A 475 -17.24 21.59 -19.00
C LEU A 475 -15.79 21.92 -19.40
N GLY A 476 -14.80 21.50 -18.63
CA GLY A 476 -13.42 21.96 -18.77
C GLY A 476 -12.45 21.01 -19.46
N THR A 477 -11.21 21.05 -18.98
CA THR A 477 -10.07 20.29 -19.52
C THR A 477 -10.06 18.81 -19.15
N ALA A 478 -10.97 18.36 -18.26
CA ALA A 478 -11.02 17.01 -17.71
C ALA A 478 -12.20 16.16 -18.20
N ARG A 479 -12.83 16.52 -19.33
CA ARG A 479 -14.05 15.88 -19.88
C ARG A 479 -14.00 14.36 -20.03
N SER A 480 -12.84 13.79 -20.30
CA SER A 480 -12.67 12.33 -20.45
C SER A 480 -12.93 11.56 -19.15
N ALA A 481 -12.89 12.22 -17.99
CA ALA A 481 -13.20 11.62 -16.69
C ALA A 481 -14.69 11.68 -16.31
N TYR A 482 -15.55 12.24 -17.16
CA TYR A 482 -16.99 12.32 -16.88
C TYR A 482 -17.63 10.93 -16.80
N ILE A 483 -18.41 10.69 -15.75
CA ILE A 483 -19.17 9.46 -15.51
C ILE A 483 -20.65 9.83 -15.46
N GLU A 484 -21.45 9.27 -16.36
CA GLU A 484 -22.90 9.51 -16.37
C GLU A 484 -23.52 8.98 -15.07
N GLY A 485 -24.39 9.80 -14.46
CA GLY A 485 -25.03 9.48 -13.19
C GLY A 485 -24.15 9.71 -11.95
N TYR A 486 -22.94 10.26 -12.09
CA TYR A 486 -22.10 10.64 -10.94
C TYR A 486 -21.53 12.05 -11.11
N ARG A 487 -21.54 12.81 -10.02
CA ARG A 487 -20.96 14.15 -9.96
C ARG A 487 -19.45 14.05 -9.76
N VAL A 488 -18.70 13.86 -10.84
CA VAL A 488 -17.23 13.76 -10.79
C VAL A 488 -16.61 15.13 -10.89
N GLY A 489 -15.67 15.45 -9.99
CA GLY A 489 -14.83 16.63 -10.15
C GLY A 489 -13.35 16.27 -10.03
N GLY A 490 -12.47 17.15 -10.48
CA GLY A 490 -11.06 16.83 -10.54
C GLY A 490 -10.21 17.81 -11.31
N LYS A 491 -8.93 17.47 -11.47
CA LYS A 491 -7.96 18.31 -12.18
C LYS A 491 -6.88 17.50 -12.88
N THR A 492 -6.63 17.87 -14.14
CA THR A 492 -5.49 17.38 -14.93
C THR A 492 -4.21 18.11 -14.56
N GLY A 493 -3.12 17.36 -14.53
CA GLY A 493 -1.75 17.83 -14.37
C GLY A 493 -0.88 17.40 -15.55
N THR A 494 -0.14 18.36 -16.09
CA THR A 494 0.98 18.12 -16.99
C THR A 494 2.15 18.91 -16.43
N ALA A 495 3.15 18.22 -15.90
CA ALA A 495 4.34 18.84 -15.32
C ALA A 495 5.56 18.53 -16.19
N GLN A 496 6.35 19.57 -16.46
CA GLN A 496 7.65 19.42 -17.12
C GLN A 496 8.66 18.88 -16.11
N ILE A 497 9.55 18.00 -16.57
CA ILE A 497 10.58 17.42 -15.70
C ILE A 497 11.86 18.26 -15.81
N PRO A 498 12.35 18.86 -14.71
CA PRO A 498 13.68 19.44 -14.67
C PRO A 498 14.74 18.35 -14.57
N ILE A 499 15.81 18.47 -15.35
CA ILE A 499 17.05 17.68 -15.21
C ILE A 499 18.17 18.70 -15.00
N ASP A 500 18.94 18.56 -13.91
CA ASP A 500 20.01 19.49 -13.51
C ASP A 500 19.56 20.96 -13.43
N GLY A 501 18.33 21.19 -12.96
CA GLY A 501 17.74 22.52 -12.81
C GLY A 501 17.15 23.13 -14.09
N VAL A 502 17.16 22.41 -15.21
CA VAL A 502 16.61 22.88 -16.49
C VAL A 502 15.49 21.96 -16.98
N TYR A 503 14.35 22.54 -17.37
CA TYR A 503 13.24 21.77 -17.95
C TYR A 503 13.63 21.14 -19.28
N VAL A 504 13.47 19.82 -19.39
CA VAL A 504 13.82 19.08 -20.61
C VAL A 504 12.60 18.95 -21.52
N PRO A 505 12.67 19.46 -22.77
CA PRO A 505 11.60 19.28 -23.74
C PRO A 505 11.29 17.81 -23.99
N GLY A 506 10.01 17.46 -24.12
CA GLY A 506 9.58 16.09 -24.40
C GLY A 506 9.46 15.17 -23.18
N LYS A 507 9.89 15.62 -21.98
CA LYS A 507 9.77 14.85 -20.74
C LYS A 507 8.72 15.44 -19.81
N TYR A 508 7.65 14.68 -19.58
CA TYR A 508 6.51 15.11 -18.80
C TYR A 508 6.06 14.05 -17.81
N ILE A 509 5.49 14.50 -16.70
CA ILE A 509 4.61 13.70 -15.85
C ILE A 509 3.19 14.11 -16.18
N LEU A 510 2.42 13.14 -16.66
CA LEU A 510 0.99 13.28 -16.93
C LEU A 510 0.23 12.73 -15.75
N SER A 511 -0.71 13.49 -15.21
CA SER A 511 -1.49 13.06 -14.05
C SER A 511 -2.93 13.53 -14.10
N PHE A 512 -3.76 12.82 -13.36
CA PHE A 512 -5.13 13.22 -13.09
C PHE A 512 -5.47 12.93 -11.63
N LEU A 513 -6.17 13.88 -11.02
CA LEU A 513 -6.79 13.74 -9.71
C LEU A 513 -8.30 13.85 -9.90
N GLY A 514 -9.05 12.86 -9.43
CA GLY A 514 -10.50 12.86 -9.49
C GLY A 514 -11.12 12.49 -8.15
N ILE A 515 -12.27 13.09 -7.85
CA ILE A 515 -13.04 12.85 -6.63
C ILE A 515 -14.51 12.71 -7.02
N ALA A 516 -15.18 11.72 -6.44
CA ALA A 516 -16.59 11.48 -6.69
C ALA A 516 -17.29 10.84 -5.46
N PRO A 517 -18.61 11.07 -5.33
CA PRO A 517 -19.38 12.18 -5.93
C PRO A 517 -19.07 13.55 -5.29
N MET A 518 -19.25 14.67 -6.00
CA MET A 518 -18.94 16.01 -5.48
C MET A 518 -19.99 16.58 -4.52
N ASN A 519 -21.21 16.05 -4.49
CA ASN A 519 -22.18 16.43 -3.45
C ASN A 519 -21.91 15.73 -2.10
N ASP A 520 -21.37 14.51 -2.12
CA ASP A 520 -20.94 13.74 -0.97
C ASP A 520 -19.70 12.89 -1.31
N PRO A 521 -18.46 13.43 -1.15
CA PRO A 521 -17.24 12.73 -1.56
C PRO A 521 -17.04 11.38 -0.86
N ARG A 522 -16.99 10.29 -1.63
CA ARG A 522 -16.82 8.92 -1.13
C ARG A 522 -15.49 8.30 -1.53
N VAL A 523 -14.98 8.64 -2.71
CA VAL A 523 -13.72 8.14 -3.23
C VAL A 523 -12.98 9.24 -3.98
N SER A 524 -11.67 9.32 -3.75
CA SER A 524 -10.74 10.06 -4.58
C SER A 524 -9.67 9.14 -5.13
N ALA A 525 -9.21 9.46 -6.33
CA ALA A 525 -8.12 8.77 -6.97
C ALA A 525 -7.11 9.77 -7.53
N TYR A 526 -5.85 9.35 -7.57
CA TYR A 526 -4.77 10.02 -8.25
C TYR A 526 -4.00 8.98 -9.07
N ILE A 527 -3.76 9.28 -10.34
CA ILE A 527 -2.94 8.44 -11.22
C ILE A 527 -1.93 9.35 -11.92
N ALA A 528 -0.70 8.87 -12.09
CA ALA A 528 0.31 9.53 -12.88
C ALA A 528 1.15 8.55 -13.71
N ILE A 529 1.59 9.03 -14.88
CA ILE A 529 2.50 8.36 -15.79
C ILE A 529 3.71 9.29 -15.98
N ASN A 530 4.89 8.78 -15.65
CA ASN A 530 6.16 9.49 -15.82
C ASN A 530 6.82 9.07 -17.14
N GLN A 531 7.03 10.04 -18.05
CA GLN A 531 7.71 9.85 -19.33
C GLN A 531 7.13 8.69 -20.17
N PRO A 532 5.87 8.79 -20.64
CA PRO A 532 5.33 7.83 -21.63
C PRO A 532 6.12 7.94 -22.95
N LYS A 533 6.52 6.82 -23.53
CA LYS A 533 7.38 6.80 -24.74
C LYS A 533 6.58 6.83 -26.05
N THR A 534 5.37 6.29 -26.07
CA THR A 534 4.59 6.05 -27.30
C THR A 534 3.50 7.09 -27.59
N SER A 535 3.42 8.20 -26.85
CA SER A 535 2.39 9.23 -27.12
C SER A 535 2.81 10.66 -26.76
N ILE A 536 2.50 11.59 -27.66
CA ILE A 536 2.65 13.04 -27.48
C ILE A 536 1.27 13.60 -27.10
N GLN A 537 0.70 13.21 -25.95
CA GLN A 537 -0.62 13.72 -25.54
C GLN A 537 -0.67 14.19 -24.10
N TYR A 538 -1.54 15.16 -23.85
CA TYR A 538 -1.79 15.79 -22.55
C TYR A 538 -2.43 14.80 -21.55
N GLY A 539 -2.23 15.02 -20.24
CA GLY A 539 -2.72 14.10 -19.20
C GLY A 539 -4.22 13.86 -19.18
N GLY A 540 -5.03 14.80 -19.67
CA GLY A 540 -6.49 14.65 -19.79
C GLY A 540 -6.96 13.68 -20.87
N VAL A 541 -6.08 13.23 -21.78
CA VAL A 541 -6.43 12.24 -22.81
C VAL A 541 -5.97 10.84 -22.39
N ILE A 542 -4.79 10.75 -21.79
CA ILE A 542 -4.18 9.47 -21.41
C ILE A 542 -4.66 9.00 -20.03
N VAL A 543 -4.58 9.86 -19.02
CA VAL A 543 -4.76 9.46 -17.61
C VAL A 543 -6.21 9.56 -17.17
N ALA A 544 -6.98 10.48 -17.74
CA ALA A 544 -8.38 10.67 -17.35
C ALA A 544 -9.27 9.44 -17.62
N PRO A 545 -9.17 8.71 -18.76
CA PRO A 545 -9.91 7.46 -18.96
C PRO A 545 -9.53 6.37 -17.95
N MET A 546 -8.23 6.25 -17.62
CA MET A 546 -7.75 5.32 -16.61
C MET A 546 -8.37 5.60 -15.24
N LEU A 547 -8.37 6.87 -14.84
CA LEU A 547 -8.94 7.26 -13.56
C LEU A 547 -10.46 7.12 -13.54
N LYS A 548 -11.13 7.39 -14.67
CA LYS A 548 -12.57 7.16 -14.84
C LYS A 548 -12.93 5.71 -14.51
N GLU A 549 -12.18 4.77 -15.06
CA GLU A 549 -12.36 3.34 -14.84
C GLU A 549 -12.21 2.99 -13.35
N VAL A 550 -11.12 3.45 -12.72
CA VAL A 550 -10.90 3.24 -11.28
C VAL A 550 -12.02 3.86 -10.44
N LEU A 551 -12.46 5.09 -10.73
CA LEU A 551 -13.54 5.72 -9.99
C LEU A 551 -14.87 4.99 -10.18
N LEU A 552 -15.21 4.61 -11.41
CA LEU A 552 -16.48 3.94 -11.70
C LEU A 552 -16.58 2.60 -10.96
N ASP A 553 -15.53 1.78 -11.05
CA ASP A 553 -15.47 0.49 -10.36
C ASP A 553 -15.47 0.69 -8.84
N SER A 554 -14.73 1.69 -8.33
CA SER A 554 -14.74 2.02 -6.89
C SER A 554 -16.10 2.47 -6.39
N LEU A 555 -16.82 3.33 -7.14
CA LEU A 555 -18.16 3.79 -6.79
C LEU A 555 -19.15 2.62 -6.73
N SER A 556 -19.03 1.68 -7.67
CA SER A 556 -19.85 0.47 -7.67
C SER A 556 -19.52 -0.46 -6.49
N LEU A 557 -18.24 -0.64 -6.16
CA LEU A 557 -17.80 -1.50 -5.05
C LEU A 557 -18.13 -0.91 -3.67
N LEU A 558 -18.23 0.42 -3.58
CA LEU A 558 -18.61 1.15 -2.36
C LEU A 558 -20.14 1.34 -2.23
N ASP A 559 -20.93 0.69 -3.09
CA ASP A 559 -22.39 0.79 -3.16
C ASP A 559 -22.88 2.24 -3.23
N VAL A 560 -22.19 3.09 -3.99
CA VAL A 560 -22.57 4.49 -4.17
C VAL A 560 -23.60 4.58 -5.29
N GLU A 561 -24.83 4.93 -4.94
CA GLU A 561 -25.92 5.11 -5.90
C GLU A 561 -25.62 6.24 -6.91
N LYS A 562 -26.12 6.06 -8.13
CA LYS A 562 -26.15 7.14 -9.14
C LYS A 562 -27.03 8.28 -8.64
N GLN A 563 -26.67 9.49 -9.01
CA GLN A 563 -27.29 10.72 -8.53
C GLN A 563 -27.85 11.55 -9.68
N GLU A 564 -28.96 12.23 -9.41
CA GLU A 564 -29.55 13.23 -10.29
C GLU A 564 -28.96 14.63 -10.05
N GLY A 565 -29.17 15.55 -10.99
CA GLY A 565 -28.79 16.96 -10.85
C GLY A 565 -27.29 17.26 -11.04
N GLY A 566 -26.51 16.33 -11.59
CA GLY A 566 -25.14 16.60 -12.02
C GLY A 566 -25.09 17.56 -13.22
N ILE A 567 -23.99 18.29 -13.35
CA ILE A 567 -23.79 19.20 -14.49
C ILE A 567 -23.69 18.35 -15.76
N PRO A 568 -24.60 18.54 -16.75
CA PRO A 568 -24.55 17.74 -17.97
C PRO A 568 -23.27 18.05 -18.74
N ARG A 569 -22.67 17.02 -19.34
CA ARG A 569 -21.51 17.20 -20.20
C ARG A 569 -21.89 18.05 -21.41
N ASP A 570 -21.15 19.13 -21.60
CA ASP A 570 -21.22 19.93 -22.83
C ASP A 570 -20.71 19.10 -24.02
N SER A 571 -21.64 18.72 -24.89
CA SER A 571 -21.39 17.81 -26.02
C SER A 571 -20.89 18.61 -27.22
N ARG A 572 -19.64 18.40 -27.64
CA ARG A 572 -19.14 19.02 -28.88
C ARG A 572 -19.63 18.23 -30.07
N TRP A 573 -20.55 18.82 -30.84
CA TRP A 573 -21.23 18.20 -31.99
C TRP A 573 -20.29 17.65 -33.07
N TRP A 574 -19.01 18.02 -33.07
CA TRP A 574 -18.00 17.59 -34.04
C TRP A 574 -16.97 16.57 -33.52
N VAL A 575 -17.00 16.19 -32.24
CA VAL A 575 -16.01 15.24 -31.64
C VAL A 575 -16.65 14.20 -30.72
N ASP A 576 -17.69 14.57 -30.00
CA ASP A 576 -18.27 13.74 -28.94
C ASP A 576 -19.49 12.98 -29.49
N LYS A 577 -19.55 11.66 -29.23
CA LYS A 577 -20.76 10.87 -29.49
C LYS A 577 -21.87 11.31 -28.54
N PHE A 578 -23.05 11.62 -29.09
CA PHE A 578 -24.19 12.07 -28.29
C PHE A 578 -24.69 10.97 -27.34
N LEU A 579 -25.24 11.38 -26.20
CA LEU A 579 -25.91 10.49 -25.26
C LEU A 579 -27.42 10.55 -25.51
N TYR A 580 -28.05 9.38 -25.62
CA TYR A 580 -29.49 9.24 -25.85
C TYR A 580 -30.13 8.47 -24.71
N THR A 581 -31.30 8.91 -24.27
CA THR A 581 -32.11 8.19 -23.29
C THR A 581 -32.57 6.87 -23.90
N VAL A 582 -32.40 5.77 -23.17
CA VAL A 582 -32.85 4.43 -23.55
C VAL A 582 -34.35 4.32 -23.28
N ASP A 583 -35.11 3.89 -24.28
CA ASP A 583 -36.55 3.70 -24.16
C ASP A 583 -36.88 2.48 -23.26
N ASP A 584 -38.11 2.44 -22.78
CA ASP A 584 -38.64 1.27 -22.08
C ASP A 584 -39.14 0.20 -23.06
N TYR A 585 -38.44 -0.94 -23.10
CA TYR A 585 -38.75 -2.11 -23.91
C TYR A 585 -39.31 -3.27 -23.08
N ILE A 586 -39.38 -3.16 -21.75
CA ILE A 586 -39.85 -4.23 -20.88
C ILE A 586 -41.33 -4.51 -21.18
N GLY A 587 -41.70 -5.80 -21.29
CA GLY A 587 -43.05 -6.24 -21.62
C GLY A 587 -43.41 -6.17 -23.12
N ARG A 588 -42.51 -5.70 -23.98
CA ARG A 588 -42.72 -5.67 -25.44
C ARG A 588 -42.30 -6.98 -26.10
N ASN A 589 -42.87 -7.25 -27.28
CA ASN A 589 -42.45 -8.39 -28.09
C ASN A 589 -41.17 -8.06 -28.87
N PRO A 590 -40.08 -8.84 -28.73
CA PRO A 590 -38.80 -8.57 -29.36
C PRO A 590 -38.86 -8.50 -30.89
N LYS A 591 -39.77 -9.24 -31.54
CA LYS A 591 -39.94 -9.26 -33.00
C LYS A 591 -40.56 -7.98 -33.56
N THR A 592 -41.15 -7.15 -32.69
CA THR A 592 -41.77 -5.87 -33.08
C THR A 592 -40.80 -4.68 -32.96
N ILE A 593 -39.62 -4.90 -32.40
CA ILE A 593 -38.64 -3.85 -32.18
C ILE A 593 -37.84 -3.61 -33.46
N GLY A 594 -38.07 -2.44 -34.06
CA GLY A 594 -37.36 -1.98 -35.25
C GLY A 594 -35.99 -1.40 -34.94
N PHE A 595 -35.37 -0.85 -35.99
CA PHE A 595 -34.13 -0.10 -35.88
C PHE A 595 -34.35 1.18 -35.06
N HIS A 596 -33.50 1.44 -34.07
CA HIS A 596 -33.50 2.70 -33.34
C HIS A 596 -32.48 3.67 -33.97
N PRO A 597 -32.83 4.95 -34.21
CA PRO A 597 -32.00 5.90 -34.95
C PRO A 597 -30.68 6.28 -34.27
N HIS A 598 -30.53 5.96 -32.97
CA HIS A 598 -29.44 6.48 -32.15
C HIS A 598 -28.57 5.43 -31.45
N TYR A 599 -29.06 4.20 -31.31
CA TYR A 599 -28.36 3.11 -30.64
C TYR A 599 -28.76 1.76 -31.24
N ARG A 600 -27.93 0.74 -31.03
CA ARG A 600 -28.12 -0.61 -31.56
C ARG A 600 -28.84 -1.46 -30.52
N ILE A 601 -29.72 -2.33 -30.98
CA ILE A 601 -30.45 -3.25 -30.11
C ILE A 601 -29.92 -4.66 -30.34
N LYS A 602 -29.57 -5.36 -29.26
CA LYS A 602 -29.15 -6.76 -29.26
C LYS A 602 -30.12 -7.57 -28.40
N ILE A 603 -30.77 -8.55 -28.99
CA ILE A 603 -31.73 -9.41 -28.30
C ILE A 603 -31.01 -10.69 -27.89
N VAL A 604 -31.24 -11.13 -26.64
CA VAL A 604 -30.66 -12.34 -26.05
C VAL A 604 -31.80 -13.24 -25.58
N GLY A 605 -31.85 -14.44 -26.16
CA GLY A 605 -32.93 -15.42 -25.98
C GLY A 605 -33.92 -15.45 -27.15
N ASP A 606 -34.85 -16.42 -27.10
CA ASP A 606 -35.83 -16.71 -28.16
C ASP A 606 -37.29 -16.53 -27.69
N GLY A 607 -37.50 -15.96 -26.50
CA GLY A 607 -38.80 -15.71 -25.90
C GLY A 607 -39.61 -14.64 -26.64
N ASP A 608 -40.91 -14.56 -26.34
CA ASP A 608 -41.83 -13.62 -26.98
C ASP A 608 -42.06 -12.34 -26.15
N ILE A 609 -41.50 -12.25 -24.93
CA ILE A 609 -41.63 -11.11 -24.04
C ILE A 609 -40.26 -10.70 -23.50
N ILE A 610 -39.97 -9.40 -23.54
CA ILE A 610 -38.76 -8.84 -22.91
C ILE A 610 -39.00 -8.71 -21.41
N ILE A 611 -38.21 -9.44 -20.63
CA ILE A 611 -38.29 -9.46 -19.16
C ILE A 611 -37.29 -8.50 -18.51
N ALA A 612 -36.20 -8.17 -19.20
CA ALA A 612 -35.18 -7.27 -18.69
C ALA A 612 -34.45 -6.57 -19.84
N GLN A 613 -33.88 -5.40 -19.55
CA GLN A 613 -33.02 -4.66 -20.48
C GLN A 613 -31.80 -4.08 -19.78
N SER A 614 -30.73 -3.88 -20.53
CA SER A 614 -29.52 -3.19 -20.08
C SER A 614 -28.99 -2.30 -21.20
N PRO A 615 -28.87 -0.97 -21.00
CA PRO A 615 -29.21 -0.20 -19.80
C PRO A 615 -30.71 -0.17 -19.45
N GLU A 616 -31.03 0.14 -18.20
CA GLU A 616 -32.43 0.28 -17.73
C GLU A 616 -33.17 1.42 -18.46
N PRO A 617 -34.51 1.38 -18.53
CA PRO A 617 -35.29 2.47 -19.11
C PRO A 617 -34.95 3.82 -18.47
N GLY A 618 -34.79 4.86 -19.28
CA GLY A 618 -34.44 6.20 -18.81
C GLY A 618 -32.94 6.44 -18.58
N GLN A 619 -32.09 5.40 -18.56
CA GLN A 619 -30.64 5.59 -18.53
C GLN A 619 -30.12 6.11 -19.89
N LYS A 620 -28.99 6.81 -19.90
CA LYS A 620 -28.38 7.28 -21.14
C LYS A 620 -27.37 6.29 -21.72
N ILE A 621 -27.37 6.15 -23.04
CA ILE A 621 -26.41 5.36 -23.81
C ILE A 621 -25.68 6.24 -24.83
N VAL A 622 -24.41 5.94 -25.07
CA VAL A 622 -23.61 6.58 -26.13
C VAL A 622 -24.17 6.20 -27.50
N GLN A 623 -24.17 7.16 -28.43
CA GLN A 623 -24.52 6.94 -29.83
C GLN A 623 -23.85 5.68 -30.39
N ASP A 624 -24.63 4.87 -31.10
CA ASP A 624 -24.24 3.54 -31.62
C ASP A 624 -23.95 2.46 -30.55
N GLY A 625 -24.15 2.75 -29.27
CA GLY A 625 -24.02 1.78 -28.17
C GLY A 625 -25.06 0.67 -28.26
N TYR A 626 -24.86 -0.42 -27.53
CA TYR A 626 -25.77 -1.56 -27.52
C TYR A 626 -26.71 -1.52 -26.32
N VAL A 627 -28.02 -1.52 -26.59
CA VAL A 627 -29.06 -1.87 -25.62
C VAL A 627 -29.32 -3.37 -25.76
N ILE A 628 -29.07 -4.12 -24.70
CA ILE A 628 -29.27 -5.57 -24.64
C ILE A 628 -30.65 -5.84 -24.02
N LEU A 629 -31.49 -6.57 -24.74
CA LEU A 629 -32.83 -6.96 -24.31
C LEU A 629 -32.85 -8.47 -24.05
N TYR A 630 -33.28 -8.87 -22.86
CA TYR A 630 -33.38 -10.26 -22.44
C TYR A 630 -34.83 -10.72 -22.52
N THR A 631 -35.04 -11.87 -23.14
CA THR A 631 -36.37 -12.49 -23.32
C THR A 631 -36.61 -13.60 -22.31
N ASP A 632 -37.88 -13.97 -22.14
CA ASP A 632 -38.35 -15.00 -21.20
C ASP A 632 -37.93 -16.44 -21.53
#